data_AF-A0AAN6MZ40-F1
#
_entry.id   AF-A0AAN6MZ40-F1
#
_cell.length_a   1.000
_cell.length_b   1.000
_cell.length_c   1.000
_cell.angle_alpha   90.00
_cell.angle_beta   90.00
_cell.angle_gamma   90.00
#
_symmetry.space_group_name_H-M   'P 1'
#
loop_
_entity.id
_entity.type
_entity.pdbx_description
1 polymer ?
#
loop_
_entity_poly.entity_id
_entity_poly.type
_entity_poly.pdbx_seq_one_letter_code
_entity_poly.pdbx_strand_id
1 'polypeptide(L)'
;MTRMRFERMAKMAPESIDSVLNLAAVDGFDSSENSDYDAQVEWGYQELTLSISRKKKEKAADWDIPAGIDLPDELKSQRLLIDNAPKKFNNWGGIKDWGTEALVKSRIYGPVFAERYEGKWDGVDVDIEIWPIKSAEGSEAEWENTVEISFKTDDANEAKGKQGRLSEVLKEGGWWLEGDSLKTGLIMERY
;
A
#
# COMPACT_ATOMS: atom_id res chain seq x y z
N MET A 1 -11.35 12.67 9.58
CA MET A 1 -10.03 12.33 10.19
C MET A 1 -9.15 11.89 9.05
N THR A 2 -7.96 12.47 8.90
CA THR A 2 -7.08 12.14 7.79
C THR A 2 -6.07 11.09 8.22
N ARG A 3 -5.73 10.17 7.32
CA ARG A 3 -4.79 9.08 7.57
C ARG A 3 -3.59 9.25 6.65
N MET A 4 -2.39 9.17 7.23
CA MET A 4 -1.12 9.13 6.51
C MET A 4 -0.54 7.72 6.64
N ARG A 5 0.15 7.27 5.59
CA ARG A 5 0.88 6.00 5.57
C ARG A 5 2.28 6.24 5.03
N PHE A 6 3.28 5.77 5.78
CA PHE A 6 4.65 5.61 5.29
C PHE A 6 4.85 4.14 5.01
N GLU A 7 5.31 3.79 3.82
CA GLU A 7 5.39 2.39 3.40
C GLU A 7 6.72 2.14 2.69
N ARG A 8 7.36 1.02 3.04
CA ARG A 8 8.51 0.47 2.35
C ARG A 8 8.10 -0.84 1.70
N MET A 9 8.40 -1.00 0.41
CA MET A 9 8.08 -2.19 -0.36
C MET A 9 9.37 -2.87 -0.85
N ALA A 10 9.39 -4.20 -0.81
CA ALA A 10 10.44 -5.04 -1.38
C ALA A 10 9.85 -6.21 -2.15
N LYS A 11 10.16 -6.32 -3.45
CA LYS A 11 9.74 -7.44 -4.31
C LYS A 11 10.55 -8.69 -3.99
N MET A 12 9.94 -9.86 -4.14
CA MET A 12 10.59 -11.14 -3.90
C MET A 12 9.92 -12.30 -4.63
N ALA A 13 10.69 -13.37 -4.83
CA ALA A 13 10.15 -14.65 -5.27
C ALA A 13 9.40 -15.38 -4.14
N PRO A 14 8.39 -16.22 -4.43
CA PRO A 14 7.58 -16.89 -3.42
C PRO A 14 8.36 -17.76 -2.41
N GLU A 15 9.48 -18.34 -2.81
CA GLU A 15 10.36 -19.14 -1.96
C GLU A 15 11.23 -18.30 -1.00
N SER A 16 11.16 -16.97 -1.08
CA SER A 16 12.07 -16.03 -0.40
C SER A 16 11.43 -15.27 0.76
N ILE A 17 10.23 -15.63 1.23
CA ILE A 17 9.56 -14.89 2.31
C ILE A 17 10.47 -14.77 3.54
N ASP A 18 11.06 -15.87 4.01
CA ASP A 18 11.96 -15.85 5.18
C ASP A 18 13.21 -14.99 4.94
N SER A 19 13.79 -15.01 3.74
CA SER A 19 15.01 -14.24 3.45
C SER A 19 14.73 -12.74 3.42
N VAL A 20 13.57 -12.33 2.91
CA VAL A 20 13.17 -10.92 2.89
C VAL A 20 12.72 -10.42 4.25
N LEU A 21 12.04 -11.26 5.05
CA LEU A 21 11.75 -10.93 6.45
C LEU A 21 13.05 -10.76 7.26
N ASN A 22 14.05 -11.60 7.02
CA ASN A 22 15.37 -11.46 7.66
C ASN A 22 16.08 -10.17 7.23
N LEU A 23 16.01 -9.80 5.94
CA LEU A 23 16.56 -8.53 5.46
C LEU A 23 15.84 -7.33 6.10
N ALA A 24 14.52 -7.38 6.20
CA ALA A 24 13.72 -6.38 6.90
C ALA A 24 14.15 -6.26 8.36
N ALA A 25 14.37 -7.38 9.05
CA ALA A 25 14.86 -7.39 10.43
C ALA A 25 16.26 -6.78 10.56
N VAL A 26 17.18 -7.04 9.62
CA VAL A 26 18.51 -6.41 9.57
C VAL A 26 18.40 -4.88 9.42
N ASP A 27 17.42 -4.41 8.65
CA ASP A 27 17.11 -2.98 8.53
C ASP A 27 16.36 -2.41 9.74
N GLY A 28 16.17 -3.22 10.78
CA GLY A 28 15.48 -2.87 12.02
C GLY A 28 13.97 -2.85 11.88
N PHE A 29 13.38 -3.63 10.99
CA PHE A 29 11.93 -3.88 10.94
C PHE A 29 11.66 -5.33 11.31
N ASP A 30 11.76 -5.62 12.61
CA ASP A 30 11.43 -6.92 13.19
C ASP A 30 10.25 -6.81 14.16
N SER A 31 9.86 -7.93 14.77
CA SER A 31 8.76 -8.01 15.73
C SER A 31 9.04 -7.34 17.09
N SER A 32 10.28 -6.89 17.33
CA SER A 32 10.66 -6.14 18.54
C SER A 32 10.42 -4.65 18.38
N GLU A 33 10.25 -4.16 17.15
CA GLU A 33 9.74 -2.82 16.90
C GLU A 33 8.33 -2.73 17.50
N ASN A 34 8.14 -1.74 18.39
CA ASN A 34 6.83 -1.42 18.95
C ASN A 34 5.79 -1.33 17.83
N SER A 35 4.54 -1.71 18.14
CA SER A 35 3.35 -1.90 17.28
C SER A 35 2.94 -0.77 16.31
N ASP A 36 3.81 0.19 16.03
CA ASP A 36 3.63 1.30 15.11
C ASP A 36 3.78 0.90 13.64
N TYR A 37 4.31 -0.30 13.36
CA TYR A 37 4.51 -0.82 12.00
C TYR A 37 3.70 -2.09 11.76
N ASP A 38 3.00 -2.14 10.64
CA ASP A 38 2.30 -3.31 10.12
C ASP A 38 3.10 -3.88 8.95
N ALA A 39 3.41 -5.18 8.98
CA ALA A 39 3.97 -5.91 7.86
C ALA A 39 2.86 -6.67 7.10
N GLN A 40 2.92 -6.66 5.77
CA GLN A 40 1.98 -7.36 4.89
C GLN A 40 2.73 -7.94 3.70
N VAL A 41 2.36 -9.15 3.27
CA VAL A 41 2.83 -9.74 2.01
C VAL A 41 1.72 -9.64 0.98
N GLU A 42 1.98 -8.93 -0.10
CA GLU A 42 1.10 -8.81 -1.26
C GLU A 42 1.50 -9.89 -2.28
N TRP A 43 0.50 -10.64 -2.74
CA TRP A 43 0.68 -11.74 -3.68
C TRP A 43 0.23 -11.30 -5.07
N GLY A 44 1.20 -11.04 -5.94
CA GLY A 44 0.96 -10.82 -7.36
C GLY A 44 0.73 -12.13 -8.11
N TYR A 45 0.83 -12.07 -9.43
CA TYR A 45 0.77 -13.23 -10.32
C TYR A 45 2.04 -14.10 -10.23
N GLN A 46 3.22 -13.50 -10.35
CA GLN A 46 4.52 -14.19 -10.28
C GLN A 46 5.38 -13.70 -9.12
N GLU A 47 5.15 -12.47 -8.65
CA GLU A 47 5.98 -11.81 -7.65
C GLU A 47 5.22 -11.61 -6.33
N LEU A 48 5.93 -11.70 -5.21
CA LEU A 48 5.44 -11.22 -3.92
C LEU A 48 6.04 -9.86 -3.60
N THR A 49 5.34 -9.05 -2.80
CA THR A 49 5.88 -7.79 -2.26
C THR A 49 5.69 -7.75 -0.75
N LEU A 50 6.77 -7.60 0.01
CA LEU A 50 6.68 -7.26 1.43
C LEU A 50 6.51 -5.76 1.58
N SER A 51 5.41 -5.36 2.20
CA SER A 51 5.08 -3.99 2.56
C SER A 51 5.19 -3.81 4.07
N ILE A 52 6.03 -2.88 4.52
CA ILE A 52 6.13 -2.48 5.94
C ILE A 52 5.64 -1.06 6.05
N SER A 53 4.55 -0.87 6.80
CA SER A 53 3.83 0.39 6.80
C SER A 53 3.59 0.94 8.20
N ARG A 54 3.74 2.26 8.36
CA ARG A 54 3.36 2.99 9.57
C ARG A 54 2.23 3.94 9.25
N LYS A 55 1.15 3.83 10.01
CA LYS A 55 -0.08 4.60 9.79
C LYS A 55 -0.26 5.63 10.89
N LYS A 56 -0.52 6.87 10.53
CA LYS A 56 -0.80 7.96 11.47
C LYS A 56 -2.17 8.56 11.18
N LYS A 57 -2.95 8.81 12.22
CA LYS A 57 -4.26 9.47 12.13
C LYS A 57 -4.16 10.85 12.77
N GLU A 58 -4.72 11.83 12.11
CA GLU A 58 -4.75 13.22 12.56
C GLU A 58 -6.12 13.84 12.27
N LYS A 59 -6.53 14.82 13.07
CA LYS A 59 -7.83 15.46 12.87
C LYS A 59 -7.70 16.56 11.83
N ALA A 60 -8.58 16.56 10.84
CA ALA A 60 -8.59 17.57 9.78
C ALA A 60 -8.78 19.01 10.32
N ALA A 61 -9.45 19.16 11.46
CA ALA A 61 -9.61 20.46 12.13
C ALA A 61 -8.28 21.07 12.60
N ASP A 62 -7.26 20.25 12.85
CA ASP A 62 -5.95 20.70 13.33
C ASP A 62 -5.09 21.25 12.17
N TRP A 63 -5.60 21.22 10.93
CA TRP A 63 -4.81 21.40 9.70
C TRP A 63 -5.13 22.67 8.90
N ASP A 64 -6.04 23.51 9.41
CA ASP A 64 -6.48 24.76 8.76
C ASP A 64 -6.85 24.55 7.28
N ILE A 65 -7.57 23.45 7.01
CA ILE A 65 -8.19 23.16 5.73
C ILE A 65 -9.58 23.79 5.77
N PRO A 66 -9.89 24.78 4.91
CA PRO A 66 -11.22 25.38 4.84
C PRO A 66 -12.29 24.31 4.73
N ALA A 67 -13.38 24.46 5.49
CA ALA A 67 -14.52 23.56 5.39
C ALA A 67 -15.00 23.50 3.92
N GLY A 68 -15.04 22.30 3.34
CA GLY A 68 -15.39 22.07 1.94
C GLY A 68 -14.22 21.88 0.97
N ILE A 69 -12.97 21.92 1.44
CA ILE A 69 -11.80 21.40 0.71
C ILE A 69 -11.47 20.02 1.32
N ASP A 70 -11.66 18.94 0.55
CA ASP A 70 -11.48 17.58 1.07
C ASP A 70 -10.01 17.13 1.17
N LEU A 71 -9.09 17.76 0.41
CA LEU A 71 -7.68 17.36 0.36
C LEU A 71 -6.72 18.55 0.49
N PRO A 72 -5.62 18.42 1.24
CA PRO A 72 -4.58 19.46 1.33
C PRO A 72 -3.90 19.69 -0.02
N ASP A 73 -3.44 20.92 -0.26
CA ASP A 73 -2.53 21.23 -1.38
C ASP A 73 -1.16 20.57 -1.21
N GLU A 74 -0.27 20.70 -2.21
CA GLU A 74 1.05 20.09 -2.21
C GLU A 74 1.91 20.50 -1.01
N LEU A 75 2.06 21.80 -0.77
CA LEU A 75 2.89 22.31 0.32
C LEU A 75 2.37 21.86 1.69
N LYS A 76 1.05 21.88 1.89
CA LYS A 76 0.42 21.36 3.11
C LYS A 76 0.62 19.86 3.23
N SER A 77 0.46 19.10 2.16
CA SER A 77 0.68 17.64 2.15
C SER A 77 2.11 17.27 2.52
N GLN A 78 3.10 17.95 1.91
CA GLN A 78 4.52 17.76 2.22
C GLN A 78 4.80 18.06 3.69
N ARG A 79 4.33 19.21 4.21
CA ARG A 79 4.51 19.58 5.62
C ARG A 79 3.91 18.53 6.56
N LEU A 80 2.69 18.07 6.28
CA LEU A 80 2.01 17.04 7.09
C LEU A 80 2.81 15.74 7.15
N LEU A 81 3.34 15.28 6.01
CA LEU A 81 4.17 14.09 5.94
C LEU A 81 5.52 14.30 6.64
N ILE A 82 6.14 15.47 6.53
CA ILE A 82 7.41 15.78 7.21
C ILE A 82 7.22 15.79 8.73
N ASP A 83 6.21 16.49 9.23
CA ASP A 83 5.94 16.61 10.67
C ASP A 83 5.63 15.26 11.34
N ASN A 84 5.09 14.32 10.55
CA ASN A 84 4.74 12.97 11.00
C ASN A 84 5.70 11.88 10.54
N ALA A 85 6.82 12.26 9.92
CA ALA A 85 7.80 11.34 9.38
C ALA A 85 8.38 10.44 10.49
N PRO A 86 8.30 9.11 10.36
CA PRO A 86 8.94 8.20 11.29
C PRO A 86 10.46 8.41 11.28
N LYS A 87 11.12 8.39 12.46
CA LYS A 87 12.58 8.59 12.54
C LYS A 87 13.38 7.65 11.63
N LYS A 88 12.95 6.39 11.47
CA LYS A 88 13.59 5.42 10.56
C LYS A 88 13.46 5.80 9.09
N PHE A 89 12.32 6.38 8.70
CA PHE A 89 12.14 6.94 7.36
C PHE A 89 12.97 8.22 7.19
N ASN A 90 12.93 9.12 8.16
CA ASN A 90 13.65 10.40 8.06
C ASN A 90 15.17 10.21 8.00
N ASN A 91 15.71 9.22 8.71
CA ASN A 91 17.15 8.94 8.76
C ASN A 91 17.55 7.66 8.00
N TRP A 92 16.90 7.42 6.87
CA TRP A 92 17.07 6.19 6.09
C TRP A 92 18.53 5.95 5.67
N GLY A 93 18.98 4.69 5.76
CA GLY A 93 20.35 4.31 5.37
C GLY A 93 21.47 5.00 6.17
N GLY A 94 21.16 5.52 7.36
CA GLY A 94 22.11 6.30 8.17
C GLY A 94 22.31 7.74 7.68
N ILE A 95 21.57 8.17 6.66
CA ILE A 95 21.62 9.54 6.13
C ILE A 95 20.61 10.38 6.91
N LYS A 96 21.11 11.34 7.69
CA LYS A 96 20.26 12.23 8.48
C LYS A 96 19.36 13.06 7.57
N ASP A 97 18.08 13.20 7.94
CA ASP A 97 17.08 14.05 7.27
C ASP A 97 16.77 13.69 5.80
N TRP A 98 17.21 12.52 5.32
CA TRP A 98 16.92 11.99 4.00
C TRP A 98 15.43 12.02 3.65
N GLY A 99 14.56 11.56 4.56
CA GLY A 99 13.13 11.47 4.31
C GLY A 99 12.47 12.84 4.17
N THR A 100 12.90 13.82 4.97
CA THR A 100 12.46 15.20 4.84
C THR A 100 12.87 15.78 3.49
N GLU A 101 14.12 15.60 3.08
CA GLU A 101 14.60 16.08 1.78
C GLU A 101 13.86 15.41 0.60
N ALA A 102 13.53 14.12 0.73
CA ALA A 102 12.75 13.39 -0.27
C ALA A 102 11.32 13.93 -0.36
N LEU A 103 10.66 14.20 0.78
CA LEU A 103 9.31 14.75 0.82
C LEU A 103 9.23 16.18 0.25
N VAL A 104 10.22 17.03 0.50
CA VAL A 104 10.29 18.39 -0.08
C VAL A 104 10.34 18.36 -1.62
N LYS A 105 10.88 17.29 -2.21
CA LYS A 105 10.97 17.11 -3.67
C LYS A 105 9.84 16.24 -4.24
N SER A 106 8.92 15.79 -3.40
CA SER A 106 7.83 14.90 -3.79
C SER A 106 6.68 15.66 -4.46
N ARG A 107 5.91 14.94 -5.28
CA ARG A 107 4.73 15.48 -5.98
C ARG A 107 3.48 14.68 -5.60
N ILE A 108 2.31 15.28 -5.81
CA ILE A 108 1.02 14.59 -5.60
C ILE A 108 0.70 13.68 -6.80
N TYR A 109 0.25 12.47 -6.50
CA TYR A 109 -0.36 11.54 -7.46
C TYR A 109 -1.83 11.32 -7.04
N GLY A 110 -2.78 11.64 -7.93
CA GLY A 110 -4.21 11.53 -7.65
C GLY A 110 -4.97 12.87 -7.78
N PRO A 111 -6.16 13.00 -7.15
CA PRO A 111 -6.79 12.03 -6.24
C PRO A 111 -7.23 10.73 -6.93
N VAL A 112 -7.32 9.66 -6.14
CA VAL A 112 -7.80 8.35 -6.58
C VAL A 112 -8.95 7.94 -5.67
N PHE A 113 -10.03 7.45 -6.26
CA PHE A 113 -11.19 6.96 -5.53
C PHE A 113 -11.05 5.46 -5.29
N ALA A 114 -11.56 5.00 -4.16
CA ALA A 114 -11.60 3.57 -3.82
C ALA A 114 -12.91 3.24 -3.12
N GLU A 115 -13.45 2.07 -3.45
CA GLU A 115 -14.51 1.43 -2.69
C GLU A 115 -13.94 0.29 -1.88
N ARG A 116 -14.38 0.15 -0.63
CA ARG A 116 -13.90 -0.88 0.28
C ARG A 116 -15.07 -1.67 0.84
N TYR A 117 -14.92 -2.99 0.79
CA TYR A 117 -15.87 -3.96 1.30
C TYR A 117 -15.17 -4.88 2.29
N GLU A 118 -15.88 -5.28 3.33
CA GLU A 118 -15.38 -6.24 4.34
C GLU A 118 -16.31 -7.45 4.32
N GLY A 119 -15.75 -8.65 4.45
CA GLY A 119 -16.54 -9.86 4.36
C GLY A 119 -15.78 -11.09 4.82
N LYS A 120 -16.32 -12.26 4.47
CA LYS A 120 -15.69 -13.56 4.71
C LYS A 120 -15.60 -14.35 3.42
N TRP A 121 -14.46 -14.98 3.19
CA TRP A 121 -14.27 -15.91 2.09
C TRP A 121 -13.51 -17.14 2.58
N ASP A 122 -14.06 -18.32 2.30
CA ASP A 122 -13.44 -19.59 2.69
C ASP A 122 -13.04 -19.64 4.19
N GLY A 123 -13.92 -19.11 5.05
CA GLY A 123 -13.74 -19.12 6.50
C GLY A 123 -12.80 -18.07 7.09
N VAL A 124 -12.15 -17.21 6.29
CA VAL A 124 -11.35 -16.08 6.81
C VAL A 124 -11.99 -14.74 6.48
N ASP A 125 -11.72 -13.76 7.33
CA ASP A 125 -12.09 -12.38 7.05
C ASP A 125 -11.27 -11.85 5.86
N VAL A 126 -11.90 -11.08 5.00
CA VAL A 126 -11.29 -10.44 3.83
C VAL A 126 -11.69 -8.98 3.74
N ASP A 127 -10.75 -8.15 3.30
CA ASP A 127 -11.05 -6.82 2.76
C ASP A 127 -10.98 -6.91 1.22
N ILE A 128 -11.92 -6.29 0.53
CA ILE A 128 -11.89 -6.09 -0.91
C ILE A 128 -11.85 -4.60 -1.18
N GLU A 129 -10.88 -4.16 -1.97
CA GLU A 129 -10.75 -2.78 -2.40
C GLU A 129 -10.82 -2.70 -3.93
N ILE A 130 -11.68 -1.82 -4.44
CA ILE A 130 -11.85 -1.58 -5.88
C ILE A 130 -11.38 -0.16 -6.18
N TRP A 131 -10.42 -0.05 -7.09
CA TRP A 131 -9.74 1.18 -7.46
C TRP A 131 -9.94 1.44 -8.95
N PRO A 132 -10.85 2.35 -9.34
CA PRO A 132 -10.89 2.88 -10.69
C PRO A 132 -9.64 3.75 -10.92
N ILE A 133 -8.70 3.25 -11.72
CA ILE A 133 -7.46 3.95 -12.08
C ILE A 133 -7.54 4.29 -13.58
N LYS A 134 -7.04 5.46 -14.00
CA LYS A 134 -6.96 5.83 -15.43
C LYS A 134 -6.37 4.70 -16.26
N SER A 135 -6.83 4.45 -17.48
CA SER A 135 -6.26 3.44 -18.37
C SER A 135 -4.86 3.84 -18.87
N ALA A 136 -4.06 2.86 -19.31
CA ALA A 136 -2.72 3.13 -19.86
C ALA A 136 -2.76 3.85 -21.22
N GLU A 137 -3.86 3.69 -21.98
CA GLU A 137 -4.02 4.25 -23.34
C GLU A 137 -4.43 5.73 -23.35
N GLY A 138 -4.67 6.33 -22.17
CA GLY A 138 -4.59 7.78 -22.00
C GLY A 138 -5.72 8.61 -22.60
N SER A 139 -6.87 8.02 -22.94
CA SER A 139 -8.07 8.83 -23.18
C SER A 139 -8.69 9.21 -21.82
N GLU A 140 -9.05 10.48 -21.64
CA GLU A 140 -9.55 11.03 -20.36
C GLU A 140 -10.84 10.36 -19.83
N ALA A 141 -11.43 9.44 -20.59
CA ALA A 141 -12.71 8.80 -20.30
C ALA A 141 -12.63 7.31 -19.89
N GLU A 142 -11.44 6.69 -19.93
CA GLU A 142 -11.32 5.24 -19.68
C GLU A 142 -10.63 4.94 -18.35
N TRP A 143 -11.36 4.19 -17.51
CA TRP A 143 -10.94 3.76 -16.19
C TRP A 143 -10.85 2.23 -16.16
N GLU A 144 -9.78 1.71 -15.59
CA GLU A 144 -9.55 0.30 -15.32
C GLU A 144 -9.78 0.03 -13.84
N ASN A 145 -10.67 -0.91 -13.52
CA ASN A 145 -10.89 -1.34 -12.14
C ASN A 145 -9.78 -2.29 -11.71
N THR A 146 -8.89 -1.81 -10.83
CA THR A 146 -7.94 -2.65 -10.11
C THR A 146 -8.57 -3.13 -8.83
N VAL A 147 -8.59 -4.44 -8.61
CA VAL A 147 -9.18 -5.04 -7.40
C VAL A 147 -8.09 -5.67 -6.56
N GLU A 148 -8.06 -5.33 -5.27
CA GLU A 148 -7.21 -5.96 -4.27
C GLU A 148 -8.07 -6.74 -3.27
N ILE A 149 -7.66 -7.96 -2.96
CA ILE A 149 -8.30 -8.79 -1.93
C ILE A 149 -7.25 -9.15 -0.88
N SER A 150 -7.50 -8.74 0.36
CA SER A 150 -6.60 -8.97 1.50
C SER A 150 -7.18 -10.02 2.44
N PHE A 151 -6.55 -11.20 2.51
CA PHE A 151 -6.88 -12.22 3.51
C PHE A 151 -6.34 -11.83 4.90
N LYS A 152 -7.18 -11.92 5.93
CA LYS A 152 -6.77 -11.68 7.33
C LYS A 152 -6.26 -12.97 7.97
N THR A 153 -5.06 -13.38 7.60
CA THR A 153 -4.33 -14.51 8.20
C THR A 153 -2.86 -14.16 8.38
N ASP A 154 -2.24 -14.73 9.41
CA ASP A 154 -0.80 -14.65 9.69
C ASP A 154 -0.04 -15.93 9.25
N ASP A 155 -0.75 -16.94 8.73
CA ASP A 155 -0.16 -18.17 8.20
C ASP A 155 0.07 -18.07 6.68
N ALA A 156 1.34 -18.11 6.27
CA ALA A 156 1.73 -18.01 4.87
C ALA A 156 1.24 -19.18 4.00
N ASN A 157 1.15 -20.39 4.55
CA ASN A 157 0.62 -21.55 3.82
C ASN A 157 -0.90 -21.44 3.66
N GLU A 158 -1.61 -20.95 4.68
CA GLU A 158 -3.03 -20.66 4.57
C GLU A 158 -3.29 -19.58 3.52
N ALA A 159 -2.55 -18.47 3.57
CA ALA A 159 -2.64 -17.38 2.59
C ALA A 159 -2.39 -17.90 1.16
N LYS A 160 -1.35 -18.71 0.96
CA LYS A 160 -1.04 -19.35 -0.33
C LYS A 160 -2.18 -20.23 -0.84
N GLY A 161 -2.72 -21.09 0.02
CA GLY A 161 -3.83 -21.98 -0.34
C GLY A 161 -5.09 -21.21 -0.73
N LYS A 162 -5.36 -20.10 -0.04
CA LYS A 162 -6.49 -19.21 -0.32
C LYS A 162 -6.32 -18.42 -1.61
N GLN A 163 -5.14 -17.86 -1.84
CA GLN A 163 -4.81 -17.20 -3.10
C GLN A 163 -4.99 -18.15 -4.29
N GLY A 164 -4.52 -19.41 -4.18
CA GLY A 164 -4.68 -20.42 -5.22
C GLY A 164 -6.15 -20.68 -5.56
N ARG A 165 -6.97 -20.98 -4.54
CA ARG A 165 -8.42 -21.19 -4.71
C ARG A 165 -9.14 -19.97 -5.27
N LEU A 166 -8.78 -18.76 -4.82
CA LEU A 166 -9.37 -17.53 -5.33
C LEU A 166 -9.01 -17.31 -6.81
N SER A 167 -7.76 -17.58 -7.19
CA SER A 167 -7.31 -17.46 -8.58
C SER A 167 -8.08 -18.40 -9.51
N GLU A 168 -8.42 -19.62 -9.06
CA GLU A 168 -9.24 -20.57 -9.82
C GLU A 168 -10.65 -20.00 -10.05
N VAL A 169 -11.31 -19.50 -8.99
CA VAL A 169 -12.64 -18.87 -9.09
C VAL A 169 -12.63 -17.68 -10.06
N LEU A 170 -11.61 -16.82 -9.97
CA LEU A 170 -11.48 -15.66 -10.84
C LEU A 170 -11.22 -16.05 -12.30
N LYS A 171 -10.45 -17.12 -12.54
CA LYS A 171 -10.20 -17.66 -13.90
C LYS A 171 -11.45 -18.28 -14.49
N GLU A 172 -12.17 -19.09 -13.73
CA GLU A 172 -13.45 -19.69 -14.14
C GLU A 172 -14.50 -18.61 -14.47
N GLY A 173 -14.50 -17.51 -13.72
CA GLY A 173 -15.37 -16.36 -13.96
C GLY A 173 -14.94 -15.44 -15.11
N GLY A 174 -13.74 -15.64 -15.68
CA GLY A 174 -13.20 -14.76 -16.73
C GLY A 174 -12.78 -13.36 -16.22
N TRP A 175 -12.51 -13.23 -14.92
CA TRP A 175 -12.12 -11.97 -14.27
C TRP A 175 -10.62 -11.90 -13.96
N TRP A 176 -9.89 -12.98 -14.19
CA TRP A 176 -8.45 -13.05 -13.93
C TRP A 176 -7.65 -12.40 -15.06
N LEU A 177 -6.79 -11.44 -14.70
CA LEU A 177 -5.78 -10.88 -15.59
C LEU A 177 -4.42 -11.46 -15.23
N GLU A 178 -3.72 -12.02 -16.22
CA GLU A 178 -2.37 -12.54 -16.01
C GLU A 178 -1.35 -11.39 -16.07
N GLY A 179 -0.90 -10.94 -14.90
CA GLY A 179 0.16 -9.94 -14.78
C GLY A 179 0.34 -9.44 -13.35
N ASP A 180 1.59 -9.12 -13.00
CA ASP A 180 1.90 -8.48 -11.73
C ASP A 180 1.69 -6.97 -11.80
N SER A 181 0.91 -6.43 -10.90
CA SER A 181 0.79 -4.99 -10.74
C SER A 181 0.47 -4.60 -9.31
N LEU A 182 1.07 -3.49 -8.84
CA LEU A 182 0.77 -2.89 -7.55
C LEU A 182 -0.03 -1.61 -7.77
N LYS A 183 -1.14 -1.45 -7.02
CA LYS A 183 -1.99 -0.25 -7.07
C LYS A 183 -1.19 1.05 -6.96
N THR A 184 -0.22 1.12 -6.05
CA THR A 184 0.63 2.30 -5.85
C THR A 184 1.49 2.59 -7.09
N GLY A 185 2.04 1.55 -7.72
CA GLY A 185 2.81 1.69 -8.96
C GLY A 185 1.94 2.20 -10.12
N LEU A 186 0.75 1.61 -10.30
CA LEU A 186 -0.21 2.05 -11.32
C LEU A 186 -0.64 3.50 -11.14
N ILE A 187 -0.93 3.92 -9.90
CA ILE A 187 -1.31 5.30 -9.61
C ILE A 187 -0.16 6.26 -9.97
N MET A 188 1.07 5.90 -9.62
CA MET A 188 2.25 6.74 -9.92
C MET A 188 2.59 6.80 -11.41
N GLU A 189 2.26 5.76 -12.17
CA GLU A 189 2.48 5.73 -13.62
C GLU A 189 1.45 6.56 -14.37
N ARG A 190 0.19 6.55 -13.91
CA ARG A 190 -0.96 7.04 -14.69
C ARG A 190 -1.50 8.41 -14.24
N TYR A 191 -0.93 9.01 -13.20
CA TYR A 191 -1.26 10.36 -12.69
C TYR A 191 -0.03 11.26 -12.63
#